data_AF-A0A9P9GQQ4-F1
#
_entry.id   AF-A0A9P9GQQ4-F1
#
_cell.length_a   1.000
_cell.length_b   1.000
_cell.length_c   1.000
_cell.angle_alpha   90.00
_cell.angle_beta   90.00
_cell.angle_gamma   90.00
#
_symmetry.space_group_name_H-M   'P 1'
#
loop_
_entity.id
_entity.type
_entity.pdbx_description
1 polymer ?
#
loop_
_entity_poly.entity_id
_entity_poly.type
_entity_poly.pdbx_seq_one_letter_code
_entity_poly.pdbx_strand_id
1 'polypeptide(L)'
;QQLSMSNFRGLAHEVLRSATASCSRLMYDWEPAHADLSQIRDRLSMTTPGYSFVSDPANKLTDAHLELLLRACISPIDGLLRARGKDQSTWDIRGARSYLEAHDGFLRVLMVLCNIDGGQCARISELLTLECFNTSSRERGVCIWGAKMFSIIRHHKARLATNNEFYVTRFFSPLVSRLVFQYLVYIRPVALAILRRCFHQESTEALLFSPLSQIGLKSTSWTASTFTRELRRHCDTASGIPSGIGVQLYRQISIAITERHVRAAAVRFNRFDDTTRTAAHKVAYAWQSGHRPMQRHTTYGLDGAYPDHLQPALLQAYSRVSAS
;
A
#
# COMPACT_ATOMS: atom_id res chain seq x y z
N GLN A 1 -20.77 9.55 -22.56
CA GLN A 1 -19.33 9.61 -22.87
C GLN A 1 -18.76 8.21 -22.88
N GLN A 2 -17.92 7.85 -23.86
CA GLN A 2 -17.19 6.58 -23.86
C GLN A 2 -15.84 6.75 -23.13
N LEU A 3 -15.53 5.81 -22.23
CA LEU A 3 -14.24 5.76 -21.53
C LEU A 3 -13.16 5.21 -22.46
N SER A 4 -12.10 5.98 -22.70
CA SER A 4 -10.93 5.53 -23.46
C SER A 4 -9.82 5.00 -22.54
N MET A 5 -8.90 4.18 -23.08
CA MET A 5 -7.71 3.72 -22.35
C MET A 5 -6.76 4.86 -21.97
N SER A 6 -6.70 5.93 -22.78
CA SER A 6 -5.92 7.13 -22.44
C SER A 6 -6.47 7.83 -21.21
N ASN A 7 -7.79 7.96 -21.11
CA ASN A 7 -8.44 8.61 -19.98
C ASN A 7 -8.27 7.76 -18.71
N PHE A 8 -8.43 6.43 -18.83
CA PHE A 8 -8.23 5.51 -17.70
C PHE A 8 -6.79 5.53 -17.17
N ARG A 9 -5.78 5.56 -18.05
CA ARG A 9 -4.37 5.76 -17.64
C ARG A 9 -4.14 7.15 -17.04
N GLY A 10 -4.81 8.17 -17.58
CA GLY A 10 -4.80 9.53 -17.06
C GLY A 10 -5.25 9.61 -15.60
N LEU A 11 -6.27 8.84 -15.21
CA LEU A 11 -6.69 8.73 -13.80
C LEU A 11 -5.57 8.21 -12.91
N ALA A 12 -4.87 7.14 -13.31
CA ALA A 12 -3.78 6.58 -12.51
C ALA A 12 -2.61 7.56 -12.36
N HIS A 13 -2.24 8.25 -13.45
CA HIS A 13 -1.22 9.30 -13.40
C HIS A 13 -1.63 10.48 -12.51
N GLU A 14 -2.90 10.88 -12.54
CA GLU A 14 -3.40 11.98 -11.69
C GLU A 14 -3.35 11.62 -10.21
N VAL A 15 -3.80 10.42 -9.85
CA VAL A 15 -3.72 9.93 -8.46
C VAL A 15 -2.26 9.84 -8.01
N LEU A 16 -1.37 9.30 -8.86
CA LEU A 16 0.06 9.22 -8.57
C LEU A 16 0.68 10.61 -8.37
N ARG A 17 0.35 11.58 -9.23
CA ARG A 17 0.81 12.97 -9.13
C ARG A 17 0.34 13.61 -7.82
N SER A 18 -0.93 13.42 -7.47
CA SER A 18 -1.49 13.92 -6.22
C SER A 18 -0.80 13.29 -5.00
N ALA A 19 -0.57 11.98 -5.00
CA ALA A 19 0.12 11.30 -3.89
C ALA A 19 1.57 11.78 -3.78
N THR A 20 2.26 11.95 -4.91
CA THR A 20 3.64 12.44 -4.95
C THR A 20 3.76 13.85 -4.39
N ALA A 21 2.87 14.77 -4.79
CA ALA A 21 2.85 16.13 -4.27
C ALA A 21 2.55 16.18 -2.76
N SER A 22 1.58 15.38 -2.29
CA SER A 22 1.28 15.28 -0.86
C SER A 22 2.44 14.66 -0.07
N CYS A 23 3.12 13.66 -0.63
CA CYS A 23 4.30 13.05 -0.02
C CYS A 23 5.46 14.04 0.09
N SER A 24 5.78 14.77 -1.00
CA SER A 24 6.82 15.81 -1.02
C SER A 24 6.59 16.84 0.09
N ARG A 25 5.35 17.33 0.23
CA ARG A 25 4.99 18.27 1.28
C ARG A 25 5.21 17.70 2.69
N LEU A 26 4.77 16.47 2.95
CA LEU A 26 4.98 15.82 4.25
C LEU A 26 6.46 15.52 4.52
N MET A 27 7.25 15.39 3.47
CA MET A 27 8.71 15.27 3.55
C MET A 27 9.40 16.64 3.66
N TYR A 28 8.69 17.76 3.69
CA TYR A 28 9.26 19.11 3.63
C TYR A 28 10.21 19.29 2.42
N ASP A 29 9.79 18.74 1.26
CA ASP A 29 10.55 18.66 0.01
C ASP A 29 11.94 18.02 0.14
N TRP A 30 12.17 17.29 1.24
CA TRP A 30 13.36 16.50 1.43
C TRP A 30 13.29 15.23 0.58
N GLU A 31 14.32 15.03 -0.23
CA GLU A 31 14.54 13.80 -0.96
C GLU A 31 15.73 13.04 -0.35
N PRO A 32 15.49 12.04 0.51
CA PRO A 32 16.54 11.13 0.96
C PRO A 32 17.17 10.42 -0.25
N ALA A 33 18.42 9.97 -0.10
CA ALA A 33 19.06 9.11 -1.09
C ALA A 33 18.14 7.95 -1.46
N HIS A 34 17.99 7.68 -2.76
CA HIS A 34 17.06 6.68 -3.24
C HIS A 34 17.37 5.32 -2.59
N ALA A 35 16.40 4.78 -1.85
CA ALA A 35 16.53 3.48 -1.21
C ALA A 35 16.53 2.38 -2.27
N ASP A 36 17.69 1.73 -2.46
CA ASP A 36 17.77 0.52 -3.26
C ASP A 36 17.12 -0.64 -2.51
N LEU A 37 15.90 -1.00 -2.94
CA LEU A 37 15.13 -2.10 -2.34
C LEU A 37 15.82 -3.46 -2.46
N SER A 38 16.83 -3.61 -3.33
CA SER A 38 17.63 -4.84 -3.39
C SER A 38 18.50 -5.04 -2.15
N GLN A 39 18.84 -3.95 -1.44
CA GLN A 39 19.64 -3.95 -0.22
C GLN A 39 18.78 -4.02 1.05
N ILE A 40 17.45 -3.88 0.93
CA ILE A 40 16.54 -3.94 2.06
C ILE A 40 16.22 -5.39 2.37
N ARG A 41 16.60 -5.83 3.57
CA ARG A 41 16.27 -7.15 4.08
C ARG A 41 14.84 -7.19 4.58
N ASP A 42 14.06 -8.14 4.08
CA ASP A 42 12.73 -8.42 4.60
C ASP A 42 12.51 -9.94 4.68
N ARG A 43 12.37 -10.47 5.90
CA ARG A 43 12.20 -11.91 6.14
C ARG A 43 10.71 -12.25 6.15
N LEU A 44 10.22 -12.84 5.08
CA LEU A 44 8.81 -13.18 4.94
C LEU A 44 8.34 -14.23 5.94
N SER A 45 9.21 -15.15 6.38
CA SER A 45 8.92 -16.14 7.41
C SER A 45 8.90 -15.59 8.84
N MET A 46 9.33 -14.35 9.07
CA MET A 46 9.36 -13.75 10.40
C MET A 46 7.97 -13.28 10.83
N THR A 47 7.48 -13.86 11.93
CA THR A 47 6.13 -13.62 12.49
C THR A 47 6.14 -12.89 13.83
N THR A 48 7.33 -12.56 14.37
CA THR A 48 7.47 -11.88 15.67
C THR A 48 6.68 -10.56 15.70
N PRO A 49 5.88 -10.30 16.76
CA PRO A 49 5.17 -9.03 16.91
C PRO A 49 6.14 -7.82 16.87
N GLY A 50 5.76 -6.76 16.17
CA GLY A 50 6.57 -5.58 15.91
C GLY A 50 7.52 -5.70 14.70
N TYR A 51 7.67 -6.89 14.10
CA TYR A 51 8.57 -7.06 12.95
C TYR A 51 7.97 -6.50 11.65
N SER A 52 8.82 -5.80 10.89
CA SER A 52 8.68 -5.40 9.50
C SER A 52 10.08 -5.15 8.93
N PHE A 53 10.21 -4.89 7.62
CA PHE A 53 11.49 -4.46 7.06
C PHE A 53 12.00 -3.14 7.69
N VAL A 54 11.11 -2.28 8.21
CA VAL A 54 11.52 -1.02 8.87
C VAL A 54 12.22 -1.31 10.20
N SER A 55 11.72 -2.30 10.96
CA SER A 55 12.29 -2.68 12.27
C SER A 55 13.38 -3.74 12.17
N ASP A 56 13.69 -4.25 10.97
CA ASP A 56 14.80 -5.17 10.77
C ASP A 56 16.15 -4.46 11.01
N PRO A 57 16.95 -4.87 12.01
CA PRO A 57 18.17 -4.16 12.39
C PRO A 57 19.22 -4.03 11.28
N ALA A 58 19.22 -4.94 10.28
CA ALA A 58 20.18 -4.85 9.18
C ALA A 58 19.93 -3.64 8.27
N ASN A 59 18.69 -3.13 8.22
CA ASN A 59 18.33 -2.03 7.34
C ASN A 59 18.65 -0.66 7.93
N LYS A 60 18.89 -0.56 9.24
CA LYS A 60 19.23 0.69 9.94
C LYS A 60 18.22 1.83 9.70
N LEU A 61 16.93 1.50 9.63
CA LEU A 61 15.86 2.46 9.30
C LEU A 61 15.14 3.05 10.51
N THR A 62 15.28 2.48 11.72
CA THR A 62 14.52 2.85 12.92
C THR A 62 14.55 4.36 13.21
N ASP A 63 15.73 4.98 13.10
CA ASP A 63 15.94 6.39 13.45
C ASP A 63 15.95 7.31 12.22
N ALA A 64 15.73 6.78 11.02
CA ALA A 64 15.82 7.55 9.77
C ALA A 64 14.81 8.72 9.73
N HIS A 65 13.69 8.58 10.44
CA HIS A 65 12.64 9.60 10.58
C HIS A 65 13.07 10.84 11.37
N LEU A 66 14.10 10.77 12.21
CA LEU A 66 14.55 11.91 13.04
C LEU A 66 15.03 13.08 12.18
N GLU A 67 15.61 12.78 11.01
CA GLU A 67 16.08 13.76 10.05
C GLU A 67 14.90 14.52 9.39
N LEU A 68 13.79 13.83 9.14
CA LEU A 68 12.53 14.48 8.73
C LEU A 68 11.93 15.30 9.87
N LEU A 69 11.90 14.77 11.10
CA LEU A 69 11.37 15.50 12.26
C LEU A 69 12.13 16.81 12.49
N LEU A 70 13.46 16.80 12.38
CA LEU A 70 14.28 18.00 12.49
C LEU A 70 13.89 19.06 11.46
N ARG A 71 13.77 18.67 10.18
CA ARG A 71 13.30 19.56 9.11
C ARG A 71 11.91 20.13 9.39
N ALA A 72 11.00 19.27 9.85
CA ALA A 72 9.66 19.68 10.22
C ALA A 72 9.68 20.73 11.33
N CYS A 73 10.54 20.56 12.34
CA CYS A 73 10.70 21.52 13.42
C CYS A 73 11.25 22.88 12.98
N ILE A 74 12.21 22.90 12.03
CA ILE A 74 12.93 24.12 11.63
C ILE A 74 12.43 24.74 10.32
N SER A 75 11.37 24.19 9.70
CA SER A 75 10.84 24.73 8.44
C SER A 75 10.46 26.20 8.58
N PRO A 76 10.91 27.08 7.66
CA PRO A 76 10.64 28.51 7.75
C PRO A 76 9.20 28.90 7.42
N ILE A 77 8.45 28.04 6.71
CA ILE A 77 7.09 28.33 6.23
C ILE A 77 6.05 27.71 7.18
N ASP A 78 6.22 26.43 7.49
CA ASP A 78 5.27 25.59 8.22
C ASP A 78 5.95 24.75 9.32
N GLY A 79 6.95 25.35 9.96
CA GLY A 79 7.71 24.77 11.07
C GLY A 79 6.83 24.36 12.25
N LEU A 80 7.19 23.24 12.87
CA LEU A 80 6.49 22.70 14.04
C LEU A 80 6.92 23.34 15.37
N LEU A 81 7.94 24.20 15.37
CA LEU A 81 8.39 24.93 16.55
C LEU A 81 8.23 26.44 16.35
N ARG A 82 7.80 27.12 17.42
CA ARG A 82 7.79 28.59 17.49
C ARG A 82 8.83 29.06 18.49
N ALA A 83 9.64 30.02 18.07
CA ALA A 83 10.55 30.71 18.97
C ALA A 83 9.77 31.51 20.02
N ARG A 84 10.18 31.36 21.28
CA ARG A 84 9.63 32.06 22.45
C ARG A 84 10.78 32.71 23.20
N GLY A 85 11.38 33.75 22.61
CA GLY A 85 12.55 34.44 23.17
C GLY A 85 13.87 33.78 22.79
N LYS A 86 14.96 34.16 23.47
CA LYS A 86 16.34 33.88 23.02
C LYS A 86 16.72 32.39 22.97
N ASP A 87 16.13 31.53 23.81
CA ASP A 87 16.53 30.11 23.92
C ASP A 87 15.38 29.13 24.23
N GLN A 88 14.13 29.55 24.04
CA GLN A 88 12.97 28.67 24.29
C GLN A 88 12.18 28.49 23.01
N SER A 89 11.84 27.25 22.68
CA SER A 89 10.93 26.91 21.59
C SER A 89 9.78 26.09 22.13
N THR A 90 8.58 26.37 21.65
CA THR A 90 7.38 25.61 21.98
C THR A 90 6.77 25.03 20.72
N TRP A 91 6.14 23.86 20.82
CA TRP A 91 5.42 23.24 19.71
C TRP A 91 4.33 24.16 19.16
N ASP A 92 4.30 24.34 17.84
CA ASP A 92 3.17 24.92 17.13
C ASP A 92 2.05 23.89 17.05
N ILE A 93 1.12 23.92 18.00
CA ILE A 93 -0.01 22.99 18.03
C ILE A 93 -0.87 23.08 16.75
N ARG A 94 -0.96 24.25 16.11
CA ARG A 94 -1.69 24.40 14.85
C ARG A 94 -0.94 23.75 13.69
N GLY A 95 0.38 23.95 13.61
CA GLY A 95 1.25 23.29 12.63
C GLY A 95 1.23 21.76 12.80
N ALA A 96 1.36 21.28 14.04
CA ALA A 96 1.27 19.87 14.39
C ALA A 96 -0.06 19.24 13.96
N ARG A 97 -1.19 19.90 14.23
CA ARG A 97 -2.50 19.42 13.76
C ARG A 97 -2.59 19.42 12.23
N SER A 98 -2.11 20.47 11.58
CA SER A 98 -2.10 20.56 10.11
C SER A 98 -1.27 19.45 9.46
N TYR A 99 -0.11 19.09 10.04
CA TYR A 99 0.69 17.96 9.60
C TYR A 99 -0.08 16.63 9.70
N LEU A 100 -0.77 16.38 10.82
CA LEU A 100 -1.58 15.17 11.00
C LEU A 100 -2.76 15.11 10.02
N GLU A 101 -3.41 16.24 9.73
CA GLU A 101 -4.48 16.32 8.74
C GLU A 101 -3.96 16.10 7.31
N ALA A 102 -2.78 16.64 6.99
CA ALA A 102 -2.10 16.41 5.72
C ALA A 102 -1.66 14.95 5.56
N HIS A 103 -1.17 14.31 6.63
CA HIS A 103 -0.89 12.87 6.70
C HIS A 103 -2.13 12.06 6.34
N ASP A 104 -3.28 12.36 6.96
CA ASP A 104 -4.53 11.66 6.68
C ASP A 104 -5.01 11.93 5.24
N GLY A 105 -4.76 13.13 4.71
CA GLY A 105 -5.00 13.47 3.31
C GLY A 105 -4.16 12.63 2.34
N PHE A 106 -2.86 12.52 2.60
CA PHE A 106 -1.94 11.69 1.82
C PHE A 106 -2.34 10.22 1.85
N LEU A 107 -2.66 9.67 3.03
CA LEU A 107 -3.07 8.28 3.18
C LEU A 107 -4.35 7.94 2.39
N ARG A 108 -5.29 8.89 2.29
CA ARG A 108 -6.50 8.73 1.47
C ARG A 108 -6.17 8.53 -0.01
N VAL A 109 -5.22 9.31 -0.54
CA VAL A 109 -4.76 9.20 -1.93
C VAL A 109 -3.91 7.94 -2.11
N LEU A 110 -2.99 7.65 -1.19
CA LEU A 110 -2.12 6.47 -1.22
C LEU A 110 -2.95 5.18 -1.23
N MET A 111 -4.05 5.13 -0.48
CA MET A 111 -4.98 4.01 -0.47
C MET A 111 -5.59 3.76 -1.85
N VAL A 112 -6.05 4.80 -2.54
CA VAL A 112 -6.56 4.68 -3.91
C VAL A 112 -5.43 4.22 -4.84
N LEU A 113 -4.25 4.83 -4.72
CA LEU A 113 -3.09 4.52 -5.53
C LEU A 113 -2.66 3.05 -5.42
N CYS A 114 -2.53 2.53 -4.20
CA CYS A 114 -2.21 1.13 -3.94
C CYS A 114 -3.24 0.16 -4.54
N ASN A 115 -4.50 0.59 -4.72
CA ASN A 115 -5.54 -0.24 -5.33
C ASN A 115 -5.44 -0.28 -6.87
N ILE A 116 -5.06 0.84 -7.49
CA ILE A 116 -5.03 0.98 -8.96
C ILE A 116 -3.68 0.58 -9.57
N ASP A 117 -2.59 0.62 -8.81
CA ASP A 117 -1.22 0.32 -9.25
C ASP A 117 -0.90 -1.18 -9.26
N GLY A 118 -1.51 -1.97 -8.37
CA GLY A 118 -1.15 -3.37 -8.12
C GLY A 118 -1.72 -4.42 -9.09
N GLY A 119 -2.11 -4.03 -10.31
CA GLY A 119 -2.82 -4.90 -11.26
C GLY A 119 -4.31 -5.03 -10.92
N GLN A 120 -4.82 -6.26 -10.77
CA GLN A 120 -6.23 -6.49 -10.45
C GLN A 120 -6.63 -5.94 -9.08
N CYS A 121 -7.72 -5.15 -9.03
CA CYS A 121 -8.18 -4.47 -7.82
C CYS A 121 -8.47 -5.44 -6.65
N ALA A 122 -7.85 -5.18 -5.50
CA ALA A 122 -8.20 -5.83 -4.24
C ALA A 122 -9.66 -5.55 -3.84
N ARG A 123 -10.27 -6.42 -3.02
CA ARG A 123 -11.49 -5.98 -2.32
C ARG A 123 -11.08 -4.88 -1.35
N ILE A 124 -11.80 -3.77 -1.35
CA ILE A 124 -11.44 -2.59 -0.55
C ILE A 124 -11.42 -2.90 0.95
N SER A 125 -12.35 -3.73 1.41
CA SER A 125 -12.39 -4.21 2.79
C SER A 125 -11.13 -4.97 3.20
N GLU A 126 -10.41 -5.59 2.25
CA GLU A 126 -9.18 -6.33 2.53
C GLU A 126 -7.96 -5.39 2.50
N LEU A 127 -7.92 -4.45 1.54
CA LEU A 127 -6.90 -3.39 1.47
C LEU A 127 -6.82 -2.58 2.76
N LEU A 128 -7.98 -2.21 3.32
CA LEU A 128 -8.10 -1.46 4.57
C LEU A 128 -7.62 -2.22 5.80
N THR A 129 -7.31 -3.51 5.68
CA THR A 129 -6.84 -4.36 6.78
C THR A 129 -5.33 -4.65 6.72
N LEU A 130 -4.60 -4.06 5.76
CA LEU A 130 -3.16 -4.20 5.68
C LEU A 130 -2.49 -3.59 6.92
N GLU A 131 -1.50 -4.29 7.46
CA GLU A 131 -0.74 -3.86 8.64
C GLU A 131 0.70 -3.48 8.26
N CYS A 132 1.25 -2.45 8.89
CA CYS A 132 2.64 -1.99 8.70
C CYS A 132 3.66 -2.98 9.25
N PHE A 133 3.30 -3.69 10.32
CA PHE A 133 4.16 -4.60 11.07
C PHE A 133 3.32 -5.75 11.62
N ASN A 134 3.99 -6.84 12.00
CA ASN A 134 3.31 -8.00 12.59
C ASN A 134 2.71 -7.62 13.95
N THR A 135 1.46 -7.99 14.18
CA THR A 135 0.81 -7.99 15.50
C THR A 135 0.87 -9.38 16.12
N SER A 136 0.35 -9.53 17.34
CA SER A 136 0.22 -10.85 17.98
C SER A 136 -0.76 -11.78 17.25
N SER A 137 -1.68 -11.23 16.47
CA SER A 137 -2.75 -11.99 15.82
C SER A 137 -2.68 -11.99 14.30
N ARG A 138 -1.93 -11.07 13.69
CA ARG A 138 -1.84 -10.91 12.23
C ARG A 138 -0.42 -10.54 11.82
N GLU A 139 0.00 -11.05 10.67
CA GLU A 139 1.26 -10.65 10.05
C GLU A 139 1.08 -9.37 9.22
N ARG A 140 2.18 -8.63 9.02
CA ARG A 140 2.23 -7.43 8.18
C ARG A 140 1.68 -7.68 6.77
N GLY A 141 1.16 -6.61 6.19
CA GLY A 141 0.55 -6.58 4.87
C GLY A 141 1.45 -6.00 3.78
N VAL A 142 2.59 -5.40 4.11
CA VAL A 142 3.54 -4.83 3.14
C VAL A 142 4.90 -5.49 3.31
N CYS A 143 5.44 -6.01 2.21
CA CYS A 143 6.70 -6.74 2.21
C CYS A 143 7.57 -6.39 0.98
N ILE A 144 8.84 -6.78 1.03
CA ILE A 144 9.81 -6.65 -0.07
C ILE A 144 10.31 -8.02 -0.49
N TRP A 145 10.34 -8.28 -1.80
CA TRP A 145 10.90 -9.49 -2.39
C TRP A 145 11.51 -9.19 -3.75
N GLY A 146 12.77 -9.63 -3.96
CA GLY A 146 13.47 -9.45 -5.24
C GLY A 146 13.55 -7.99 -5.69
N ALA A 147 13.91 -7.07 -4.77
CA ALA A 147 13.96 -5.62 -4.98
C ALA A 147 12.61 -4.96 -5.33
N LYS A 148 11.49 -5.64 -5.09
CA LYS A 148 10.15 -5.10 -5.34
C LYS A 148 9.30 -5.12 -4.08
N MET A 149 8.56 -4.04 -3.85
CA MET A 149 7.59 -3.98 -2.76
C MET A 149 6.24 -4.52 -3.21
N PHE A 150 5.54 -5.19 -2.32
CA PHE A 150 4.21 -5.72 -2.58
C PHE A 150 3.33 -5.72 -1.34
N SER A 151 2.02 -5.76 -1.55
CA SER A 151 1.04 -6.01 -0.51
C SER A 151 0.61 -7.48 -0.48
N ILE A 152 0.28 -7.99 0.70
CA ILE A 152 -0.22 -9.34 0.94
C ILE A 152 -1.62 -9.25 1.56
N ILE A 153 -2.60 -9.85 0.88
CA ILE A 153 -3.94 -10.03 1.41
C ILE A 153 -4.17 -11.50 1.72
N ARG A 154 -4.61 -11.78 2.95
CA ARG A 154 -4.92 -13.12 3.44
C ARG A 154 -6.44 -13.30 3.49
N HIS A 155 -7.00 -14.20 2.69
CA HIS A 155 -8.44 -14.43 2.65
C HIS A 155 -8.88 -15.49 3.67
N HIS A 156 -9.35 -15.08 4.84
CA HIS A 156 -9.82 -16.00 5.88
C HIS A 156 -11.14 -16.73 5.55
N LYS A 157 -11.99 -16.21 4.66
CA LYS A 157 -13.24 -16.92 4.27
C LYS A 157 -12.99 -18.27 3.58
N ALA A 158 -11.83 -18.44 2.96
CA ALA A 158 -11.37 -19.71 2.40
C ALA A 158 -11.03 -20.77 3.48
N ARG A 159 -10.63 -20.31 4.68
CA ARG A 159 -10.26 -21.18 5.81
C ARG A 159 -11.49 -21.89 6.37
N LEU A 160 -12.61 -21.17 6.52
CA LEU A 160 -13.87 -21.74 7.02
C LEU A 160 -14.50 -22.76 6.07
N ALA A 161 -14.30 -22.61 4.75
CA ALA A 161 -14.88 -23.52 3.75
C ALA A 161 -13.96 -24.66 3.32
N THR A 162 -12.63 -24.48 3.37
CA THR A 162 -11.68 -25.44 2.75
C THR A 162 -10.44 -25.75 3.60
N ASN A 163 -10.38 -25.28 4.85
CA ASN A 163 -9.24 -25.39 5.77
C ASN A 163 -7.89 -24.88 5.19
N ASN A 164 -7.92 -24.09 4.12
CA ASN A 164 -6.74 -23.55 3.46
C ASN A 164 -6.83 -22.03 3.38
N GLU A 165 -5.78 -21.34 3.84
CA GLU A 165 -5.64 -19.90 3.68
C GLU A 165 -5.15 -19.57 2.26
N PHE A 166 -5.77 -18.57 1.62
CA PHE A 166 -5.38 -18.13 0.29
C PHE A 166 -4.72 -16.75 0.38
N TYR A 167 -3.50 -16.65 -0.16
CA TYR A 167 -2.68 -15.46 -0.14
C TYR A 167 -2.70 -14.82 -1.52
N VAL A 168 -3.00 -13.54 -1.58
CA VAL A 168 -2.92 -12.76 -2.81
C VAL A 168 -1.89 -11.66 -2.64
N THR A 169 -0.89 -11.66 -3.52
CA THR A 169 0.13 -10.61 -3.54
C THR A 169 -0.06 -9.67 -4.71
N ARG A 170 0.23 -8.38 -4.48
CA ARG A 170 0.18 -7.33 -5.50
C ARG A 170 1.44 -6.49 -5.39
N PHE A 171 2.28 -6.58 -6.41
CA PHE A 171 3.51 -5.80 -6.48
C PHE A 171 3.19 -4.37 -6.89
N PHE A 172 3.85 -3.43 -6.25
CA PHE A 172 3.76 -2.02 -6.57
C PHE A 172 4.76 -1.66 -7.67
N SER A 173 4.43 -0.65 -8.48
CA SER A 173 5.39 -0.02 -9.37
C SER A 173 6.52 0.65 -8.55
N PRO A 174 7.68 0.94 -9.17
CA PRO A 174 8.78 1.61 -8.47
C PRO A 174 8.39 2.96 -7.84
N LEU A 175 7.48 3.71 -8.49
CA LEU A 175 7.01 5.00 -8.01
C LEU A 175 6.13 4.85 -6.78
N VAL A 176 5.20 3.90 -6.78
CA VAL A 176 4.34 3.62 -5.62
C VAL A 176 5.14 2.98 -4.48
N SER A 177 6.09 2.10 -4.79
CA SER A 177 7.02 1.52 -3.81
C SER A 177 7.79 2.61 -3.06
N ARG A 178 8.24 3.66 -3.77
CA ARG A 178 8.92 4.81 -3.16
C ARG A 178 8.01 5.56 -2.18
N LEU A 179 6.76 5.82 -2.56
CA LEU A 179 5.79 6.52 -1.70
C LEU A 179 5.45 5.70 -0.45
N VAL A 180 5.22 4.39 -0.60
CA VAL A 180 4.95 3.50 0.53
C VAL A 180 6.18 3.38 1.43
N PHE A 181 7.39 3.29 0.87
CA PHE A 181 8.63 3.30 1.64
C PHE A 181 8.79 4.59 2.43
N GLN A 182 8.64 5.76 1.79
CA GLN A 182 8.75 7.06 2.46
C GLN A 182 7.73 7.21 3.59
N TYR A 183 6.52 6.72 3.36
CA TYR A 183 5.47 6.69 4.37
C TYR A 183 5.87 5.86 5.59
N LEU A 184 6.28 4.62 5.38
CA LEU A 184 6.58 3.67 6.45
C LEU A 184 7.83 4.06 7.25
N VAL A 185 8.85 4.60 6.56
CA VAL A 185 10.16 4.89 7.15
C VAL A 185 10.23 6.29 7.76
N TYR A 186 9.62 7.30 7.15
CA TYR A 186 9.77 8.69 7.58
C TYR A 186 8.46 9.30 8.09
N ILE A 187 7.43 9.35 7.25
CA ILE A 187 6.22 10.16 7.50
C ILE A 187 5.43 9.61 8.69
N ARG A 188 5.17 8.29 8.73
CA ARG A 188 4.39 7.67 9.81
C ARG A 188 5.08 7.81 11.17
N PRO A 189 6.37 7.50 11.34
CA PRO A 189 7.05 7.73 12.61
C PRO A 189 7.03 9.20 13.06
N VAL A 190 7.20 10.16 12.13
CA VAL A 190 7.08 11.60 12.46
C VAL A 190 5.66 11.95 12.92
N ALA A 191 4.62 11.46 12.23
CA ALA A 191 3.23 11.67 12.63
C ALA A 191 2.95 11.11 14.04
N LEU A 192 3.46 9.90 14.35
CA LEU A 192 3.34 9.31 15.68
C LEU A 192 4.12 10.10 16.74
N ALA A 193 5.30 10.63 16.41
CA ALA A 193 6.07 11.48 17.31
C ALA A 193 5.33 12.79 17.62
N ILE A 194 4.72 13.43 16.61
CA ILE A 194 3.89 14.63 16.77
C ILE A 194 2.68 14.33 17.65
N LEU A 195 1.97 13.23 17.38
CA LEU A 195 0.82 12.79 18.15
C LEU A 195 1.16 12.64 19.64
N ARG A 196 2.28 11.97 19.92
CA ARG A 196 2.76 11.76 21.29
C ARG A 196 3.19 13.06 21.97
N ARG A 197 3.96 13.90 21.28
CA ARG A 197 4.59 15.10 21.86
C ARG A 197 3.66 16.29 21.98
N CYS A 198 2.76 16.49 21.00
CA CYS A 198 1.88 17.65 20.94
C CYS A 198 0.49 17.38 21.51
N PHE A 199 0.02 16.13 21.48
CA PHE A 199 -1.36 15.78 21.86
C PHE A 199 -1.43 14.72 22.97
N HIS A 200 -0.29 14.24 23.47
CA HIS A 200 -0.21 13.23 24.54
C HIS A 200 -1.02 11.96 24.24
N GLN A 201 -1.08 11.59 22.96
CA GLN A 201 -1.79 10.41 22.48
C GLN A 201 -0.78 9.41 21.91
N GLU A 202 -0.97 8.14 22.24
CA GLU A 202 -0.18 7.04 21.68
C GLU A 202 -1.08 6.19 20.77
N SER A 203 -0.51 5.70 19.67
CA SER A 203 -1.18 4.77 18.77
C SER A 203 -0.36 3.50 18.67
N THR A 204 -0.98 2.37 19.00
CA THR A 204 -0.44 1.04 18.78
C THR A 204 -1.07 0.38 17.54
N GLU A 205 -1.84 1.14 16.76
CA GLU A 205 -2.51 0.61 15.59
C GLU A 205 -1.50 0.16 14.54
N ALA A 206 -1.61 -1.10 14.13
CA ALA A 206 -0.78 -1.66 13.08
C ALA A 206 -1.31 -1.32 11.68
N LEU A 207 -2.57 -0.88 11.53
CA LEU A 207 -3.17 -0.62 10.24
C LEU A 207 -2.36 0.42 9.42
N LEU A 208 -2.17 0.11 8.15
CA LEU A 208 -1.47 0.95 7.19
C LEU A 208 -2.22 2.29 6.99
N PHE A 209 -3.54 2.20 6.89
CA PHE A 209 -4.46 3.32 6.62
C PHE A 209 -5.21 3.74 7.90
N SER A 210 -4.47 4.27 8.87
CA SER A 210 -5.03 4.82 10.12
C SER A 210 -5.06 6.35 10.09
N PRO A 211 -6.22 7.00 10.31
CA PRO A 211 -6.31 8.45 10.41
C PRO A 211 -5.77 8.96 11.75
N LEU A 212 -4.48 9.27 11.82
CA LEU A 212 -3.82 9.66 13.07
C LEU A 212 -4.34 11.00 13.61
N SER A 213 -4.87 11.88 12.75
CA SER A 213 -5.46 13.16 13.20
C SER A 213 -6.73 12.98 14.04
N GLN A 214 -7.37 11.80 13.99
CA GLN A 214 -8.65 11.52 14.62
C GLN A 214 -8.53 10.75 15.94
N ILE A 215 -7.32 10.32 16.30
CA ILE A 215 -7.07 9.56 17.53
C ILE A 215 -7.53 10.37 18.75
N GLY A 216 -8.21 9.69 19.68
CA GLY A 216 -8.81 10.28 20.88
C GLY A 216 -9.93 11.30 20.64
N LEU A 217 -10.31 11.57 19.38
CA LEU A 217 -11.45 12.44 19.04
C LEU A 217 -12.67 11.62 18.62
N LYS A 218 -12.47 10.59 17.79
CA LYS A 218 -13.53 9.70 17.30
C LYS A 218 -12.99 8.29 17.11
N SER A 219 -13.83 7.28 17.36
CA SER A 219 -13.55 5.91 16.94
C SER A 219 -13.87 5.77 15.46
N THR A 220 -12.87 5.83 14.58
CA THR A 220 -13.10 5.55 13.16
C THR A 220 -11.87 4.95 12.47
N SER A 221 -11.90 3.63 12.29
CA SER A 221 -11.20 3.01 11.17
C SER A 221 -11.86 3.44 9.86
N TRP A 222 -11.07 3.74 8.83
CA TRP A 222 -11.64 4.01 7.51
C TRP A 222 -12.37 2.79 6.96
N THR A 223 -13.47 3.06 6.26
CA THR A 223 -14.33 2.05 5.67
C THR A 223 -14.30 2.16 4.14
N ALA A 224 -14.94 1.20 3.46
CA ALA A 224 -15.10 1.23 2.01
C ALA A 224 -15.78 2.51 1.50
N SER A 225 -16.59 3.20 2.31
CA SER A 225 -17.20 4.48 1.92
C SER A 225 -16.16 5.61 1.84
N THR A 226 -15.15 5.60 2.71
CA THR A 226 -14.03 6.56 2.65
C THR A 226 -13.25 6.37 1.37
N PHE A 227 -12.89 5.13 1.04
CA PHE A 227 -12.27 4.82 -0.24
C PHE A 227 -13.13 5.25 -1.43
N THR A 228 -14.43 4.92 -1.41
CA THR A 228 -15.35 5.25 -2.52
C THR A 228 -15.42 6.75 -2.77
N ARG A 229 -15.46 7.55 -1.70
CA ARG A 229 -15.50 9.01 -1.79
C ARG A 229 -14.22 9.57 -2.40
N GLU A 230 -13.05 9.08 -1.99
CA GLU A 230 -11.77 9.54 -2.52
C GLU A 230 -11.56 9.10 -3.97
N LEU A 231 -11.92 7.86 -4.31
CA LEU A 231 -11.91 7.40 -5.70
C LEU A 231 -12.81 8.29 -6.58
N ARG A 232 -14.04 8.57 -6.14
CA ARG A 232 -14.96 9.46 -6.89
C ARG A 232 -14.35 10.84 -7.09
N ARG A 233 -13.76 11.43 -6.04
CA ARG A 233 -13.11 12.74 -6.14
C ARG A 233 -12.03 12.77 -7.24
N HIS A 234 -11.23 11.71 -7.36
CA HIS A 234 -10.24 11.61 -8.45
C HIS A 234 -10.88 11.34 -9.81
N CYS A 235 -11.92 10.51 -9.88
CA CYS A 235 -12.67 10.29 -11.12
C CYS A 235 -13.33 11.58 -11.64
N ASP A 236 -13.95 12.37 -10.75
CA ASP A 236 -14.70 13.58 -11.10
C ASP A 236 -13.77 14.73 -11.53
N THR A 237 -12.49 14.70 -11.10
CA THR A 237 -11.46 15.68 -11.52
C THR A 237 -10.69 15.24 -12.76
N ALA A 238 -10.70 13.94 -13.09
CA ALA A 238 -10.00 13.41 -14.25
C ALA A 238 -10.76 13.69 -15.55
N SER A 239 -10.09 14.32 -16.51
CA SER A 239 -10.68 14.62 -17.82
C SER A 239 -11.05 13.34 -18.57
N GLY A 240 -12.29 13.27 -19.04
CA GLY A 240 -12.78 12.15 -19.86
C GLY A 240 -13.07 10.87 -19.08
N ILE A 241 -13.08 10.93 -17.74
CA ILE A 241 -13.64 9.90 -16.87
C ILE A 241 -15.10 10.24 -16.57
N PRO A 242 -16.07 9.32 -16.78
CA PRO A 242 -17.46 9.55 -16.39
C PRO A 242 -17.59 9.83 -14.88
N SER A 243 -18.44 10.80 -14.53
CA SER A 243 -18.72 11.11 -13.12
C SER A 243 -19.42 9.95 -12.42
N GLY A 244 -19.20 9.84 -11.10
CA GLY A 244 -19.89 8.85 -10.29
C GLY A 244 -19.34 7.41 -10.36
N ILE A 245 -18.17 7.20 -10.96
CA ILE A 245 -17.48 5.89 -10.91
C ILE A 245 -17.12 5.57 -9.46
N GLY A 246 -17.93 4.70 -8.86
CA GLY A 246 -17.67 4.10 -7.57
C GLY A 246 -16.81 2.84 -7.67
N VAL A 247 -16.49 2.26 -6.51
CA VAL A 247 -15.60 1.09 -6.37
C VAL A 247 -16.01 -0.10 -7.21
N GLN A 248 -17.31 -0.43 -7.23
CA GLN A 248 -17.81 -1.61 -7.96
C GLN A 248 -17.63 -1.44 -9.47
N LEU A 249 -18.01 -0.27 -9.99
CA LEU A 249 -17.88 0.03 -11.42
C LEU A 249 -16.40 0.12 -11.83
N TYR A 250 -15.55 0.76 -11.01
CA TYR A 250 -14.11 0.79 -11.25
C TYR A 250 -13.50 -0.61 -11.32
N ARG A 251 -13.89 -1.51 -10.41
CA ARG A 251 -13.46 -2.91 -10.40
C ARG A 251 -13.92 -3.64 -11.68
N GLN A 252 -15.17 -3.47 -12.08
CA GLN A 252 -15.71 -4.08 -13.32
C GLN A 252 -14.95 -3.59 -14.55
N ILE A 253 -14.69 -2.27 -14.65
CA ILE A 253 -13.89 -1.67 -15.72
C ILE A 253 -12.48 -2.24 -15.73
N SER A 254 -11.82 -2.31 -14.57
CA SER A 254 -10.44 -2.82 -14.45
C SER A 254 -10.32 -4.30 -14.84
N ILE A 255 -11.31 -5.11 -14.46
CA ILE A 255 -11.43 -6.50 -14.91
C ILE A 255 -11.58 -6.52 -16.44
N ALA A 256 -12.57 -5.82 -17.00
CA ALA A 256 -12.84 -5.81 -18.44
C ALA A 256 -11.64 -5.33 -19.27
N ILE A 257 -10.91 -4.30 -18.79
CA ILE A 257 -9.69 -3.80 -19.43
C ILE A 257 -8.61 -4.89 -19.46
N THR A 258 -8.38 -5.56 -18.33
CA THR A 258 -7.39 -6.64 -18.26
C THR A 258 -7.80 -7.81 -19.15
N GLU A 259 -9.08 -8.16 -19.15
CA GLU A 259 -9.61 -9.22 -20.00
C GLU A 259 -9.51 -8.90 -21.50
N ARG A 260 -9.63 -7.63 -21.90
CA ARG A 260 -9.60 -7.23 -23.31
C ARG A 260 -8.19 -6.94 -23.83
N HIS A 261 -7.39 -6.22 -23.05
CA HIS A 261 -6.12 -5.64 -23.51
C HIS A 261 -4.90 -6.41 -23.02
N VAL A 262 -4.98 -7.09 -21.87
CA VAL A 262 -3.87 -7.88 -21.33
C VAL A 262 -3.98 -9.34 -21.77
N ARG A 263 -5.20 -9.90 -21.88
CA ARG A 263 -5.38 -11.26 -22.44
C ARG A 263 -5.05 -11.38 -23.93
N ALA A 264 -5.17 -10.32 -24.72
CA ALA A 264 -4.77 -10.34 -26.13
C ALA A 264 -3.25 -10.58 -26.29
N ALA A 265 -2.44 -10.16 -25.31
CA ALA A 265 -1.01 -10.47 -25.24
C ALA A 265 -0.72 -11.88 -24.66
N ALA A 266 -1.65 -12.45 -23.89
CA ALA A 266 -1.57 -13.80 -23.32
C ALA A 266 -2.35 -14.83 -24.17
N VAL A 267 -1.83 -15.14 -25.36
CA VAL A 267 -2.33 -16.08 -26.38
C VAL A 267 -3.22 -17.22 -25.86
N ARG A 268 -4.52 -17.21 -26.23
CA ARG A 268 -5.54 -18.29 -26.25
C ARG A 268 -5.81 -19.08 -24.96
N PHE A 269 -6.99 -18.85 -24.39
CA PHE A 269 -7.55 -19.48 -23.19
C PHE A 269 -8.14 -20.87 -23.51
N ASN A 270 -7.64 -21.91 -22.84
CA ASN A 270 -8.39 -23.14 -22.61
C ASN A 270 -8.60 -23.25 -21.09
N ARG A 271 -9.86 -23.21 -20.65
CA ARG A 271 -10.26 -23.18 -19.23
C ARG A 271 -10.02 -24.50 -18.48
N PHE A 272 -9.51 -25.51 -19.19
CA PHE A 272 -9.34 -26.88 -18.72
C PHE A 272 -7.92 -27.43 -18.97
N ASP A 273 -6.97 -26.62 -19.43
CA ASP A 273 -5.58 -27.05 -19.61
C ASP A 273 -4.68 -26.42 -18.55
N ASP A 274 -4.40 -27.18 -17.49
CA ASP A 274 -3.52 -26.87 -16.37
C ASP A 274 -2.17 -27.62 -16.45
N THR A 275 -1.89 -28.30 -17.57
CA THR A 275 -0.72 -29.17 -17.73
C THR A 275 0.48 -28.47 -18.39
N THR A 276 0.27 -27.30 -19.00
CA THR A 276 1.30 -26.61 -19.78
C THR A 276 1.89 -25.40 -19.04
N ARG A 277 3.20 -25.21 -19.15
CA ARG A 277 3.97 -24.12 -18.51
C ARG A 277 3.48 -22.71 -18.87
N THR A 278 2.72 -22.58 -19.96
CA THR A 278 2.05 -21.36 -20.43
C THR A 278 0.69 -21.08 -19.77
N ALA A 279 0.07 -22.07 -19.11
CA ALA A 279 -1.19 -21.91 -18.37
C ALA A 279 -1.02 -21.09 -17.07
N ALA A 280 0.14 -21.20 -16.41
CA ALA A 280 0.44 -20.54 -15.14
C ALA A 280 0.24 -19.00 -15.17
N HIS A 281 0.59 -18.36 -16.28
CA HIS A 281 0.44 -16.91 -16.46
C HIS A 281 -1.02 -16.46 -16.50
N LYS A 282 -1.92 -17.26 -17.09
CA LYS A 282 -3.34 -16.93 -17.22
C LYS A 282 -4.11 -17.18 -15.92
N VAL A 283 -3.72 -18.20 -15.17
CA VAL A 283 -4.24 -18.57 -13.85
C VAL A 283 -3.90 -17.51 -12.80
N ALA A 284 -2.72 -16.89 -12.89
CA ALA A 284 -2.26 -15.87 -11.93
C ALA A 284 -3.15 -14.60 -11.87
N TYR A 285 -3.77 -14.17 -12.98
CA TYR A 285 -4.75 -13.06 -12.96
C TYR A 285 -6.04 -13.43 -12.21
N ALA A 286 -6.53 -14.67 -12.39
CA ALA A 286 -7.67 -15.17 -11.64
C ALA A 286 -7.33 -15.19 -10.14
N TRP A 287 -6.16 -15.72 -9.78
CA TRP A 287 -5.65 -15.68 -8.40
C TRP A 287 -5.57 -14.26 -7.83
N GLN A 288 -5.04 -13.29 -8.60
CA GLN A 288 -4.90 -11.90 -8.14
C GLN A 288 -6.25 -11.19 -7.96
N SER A 289 -7.27 -11.56 -8.73
CA SER A 289 -8.64 -11.04 -8.57
C SER A 289 -9.43 -11.72 -7.43
N GLY A 290 -8.88 -12.78 -6.83
CA GLY A 290 -9.51 -13.60 -5.79
C GLY A 290 -10.44 -14.69 -6.33
N HIS A 291 -10.38 -14.99 -7.63
CA HIS A 291 -11.09 -16.10 -8.27
C HIS A 291 -10.21 -17.36 -8.31
N ARG A 292 -10.78 -18.53 -7.99
CA ARG A 292 -10.06 -19.82 -7.96
C ARG A 292 -10.21 -20.58 -9.28
N PRO A 293 -9.12 -20.91 -9.98
CA PRO A 293 -9.01 -22.09 -10.84
C PRO A 293 -9.00 -23.36 -9.97
N MET A 294 -9.61 -24.42 -10.46
CA MET A 294 -9.87 -25.66 -9.72
C MET A 294 -8.56 -26.33 -9.25
N GLN A 295 -8.63 -27.04 -8.12
CA GLN A 295 -7.54 -27.47 -7.24
C GLN A 295 -6.42 -28.30 -7.88
N ARG A 296 -5.17 -28.07 -7.43
CA ARG A 296 -4.18 -29.09 -6.99
C ARG A 296 -2.97 -28.42 -6.33
N HIS A 297 -2.61 -28.86 -5.12
CA HIS A 297 -1.30 -28.65 -4.52
C HIS A 297 -0.53 -29.96 -4.68
N THR A 298 0.53 -29.97 -5.48
CA THR A 298 1.52 -31.04 -5.36
C THR A 298 2.86 -30.58 -5.92
N THR A 299 3.90 -30.82 -5.12
CA THR A 299 5.28 -31.03 -5.55
C THR A 299 6.16 -29.79 -5.78
N TYR A 300 6.51 -29.06 -4.72
CA TYR A 300 7.78 -28.32 -4.67
C TYR A 300 8.39 -28.45 -3.26
N GLY A 301 9.70 -28.69 -3.19
CA GLY A 301 10.46 -28.61 -1.94
C GLY A 301 10.32 -27.21 -1.34
N LEU A 302 10.01 -27.14 -0.05
CA LEU A 302 9.74 -25.89 0.66
C LEU A 302 11.06 -25.20 1.04
N ASP A 303 11.20 -23.92 0.70
CA ASP A 303 12.28 -23.08 1.19
C ASP A 303 11.85 -22.46 2.53
N GLY A 304 12.55 -22.82 3.62
CA GLY A 304 12.26 -22.35 4.98
C GLY A 304 12.43 -20.84 5.19
N ALA A 305 13.04 -20.12 4.24
CA ALA A 305 13.05 -18.66 4.26
C ALA A 305 11.68 -18.03 3.92
N TYR A 306 10.74 -18.83 3.40
CA TYR A 306 9.43 -18.40 2.95
C TYR A 306 8.31 -19.17 3.65
N PRO A 307 7.16 -18.55 3.93
CA PRO A 307 5.97 -19.29 4.34
C PRO A 307 5.56 -20.31 3.28
N ASP A 308 5.00 -21.44 3.69
CA ASP A 308 4.56 -22.54 2.79
C ASP A 308 3.63 -22.05 1.67
N HIS A 309 2.83 -21.02 1.94
CA HIS A 309 1.86 -20.44 1.02
C HIS A 309 2.38 -19.27 0.17
N LEU A 310 3.66 -18.89 0.31
CA LEU A 310 4.29 -17.78 -0.41
C LEU A 310 5.68 -18.15 -0.94
N GLN A 311 5.81 -19.38 -1.43
CA GLN A 311 7.06 -19.87 -2.03
C GLN A 311 7.47 -19.04 -3.26
N PRO A 312 8.78 -18.93 -3.57
CA PRO A 312 9.31 -18.02 -4.60
C PRO A 312 8.65 -18.14 -5.99
N ALA A 313 8.28 -19.35 -6.41
CA ALA A 313 7.60 -19.57 -7.70
C ALA A 313 6.26 -18.83 -7.80
N LEU A 314 5.50 -18.78 -6.71
CA LEU A 314 4.21 -18.09 -6.65
C LEU A 314 4.42 -16.57 -6.64
N LEU A 315 5.39 -16.07 -5.86
CA LEU A 315 5.76 -14.65 -5.84
C LEU A 315 6.20 -14.17 -7.23
N GLN A 316 6.97 -14.97 -7.96
CA GLN A 316 7.39 -14.65 -9.32
C GLN A 316 6.19 -14.56 -10.28
N ALA A 317 5.21 -15.46 -10.17
CA ALA A 317 4.00 -15.40 -10.99
C ALA A 317 3.19 -14.12 -10.74
N TYR A 318 2.98 -13.76 -9.47
CA TYR A 318 2.30 -12.51 -9.11
C TYR A 318 3.07 -11.27 -9.57
N SER A 319 4.41 -11.27 -9.45
CA SER A 319 5.24 -10.14 -9.89
C SER A 319 5.09 -9.85 -11.38
N ARG A 320 4.96 -10.88 -12.21
CA ARG A 320 4.76 -10.72 -13.66
C ARG A 320 3.37 -10.15 -14.00
N VAL A 321 2.34 -10.57 -13.27
CA VAL A 321 0.96 -10.12 -13.46
C VAL A 321 0.72 -8.71 -12.94
N SER A 322 1.40 -8.28 -11.88
CA SER A 322 1.35 -6.89 -11.43
C SER A 322 2.07 -5.91 -12.37
N ALA A 323 2.95 -6.40 -13.25
CA ALA A 323 3.72 -5.55 -14.16
C ALA A 323 3.05 -5.30 -15.52
N SER A 324 1.94 -5.98 -15.81
CA SER A 324 1.17 -5.92 -17.07
C SER A 324 0.01 -4.94 -17.01
#